data_AF-A0A2V8H7A8-F1
#
_entry.id   AF-A0A2V8H7A8-F1
#
_cell.length_a   1.000
_cell.length_b   1.000
_cell.length_c   1.000
_cell.angle_alpha   90.00
_cell.angle_beta   90.00
_cell.angle_gamma   90.00
#
_symmetry.space_group_name_H-M   'P 1'
#
loop_
_entity.id
_entity.type
_entity.pdbx_description
1 polymer ?
#
loop_
_entity_poly.entity_id
_entity_poly.type
_entity_poly.pdbx_seq_one_letter_code
_entity_poly.pdbx_strand_id
1 'polypeptide(L)'
;RGTMTALPTMSQPNHSAAFKINNRGQIVGAGDARALLWRDGTVRDLGFLPGGIWSFARDINNAGRVVGESLIPSTGYRAFVWEDGVMSELPMRPRAESYARGINGRGDIVGAYDSGNGIHAILWTKR
;
A
#
# COMPACT_ATOMS: atom_id res chain seq x y z
N ARG A 1 6.10 -16.41 26.66
CA ARG A 1 6.54 -17.18 25.47
C ARG A 1 5.70 -16.69 24.30
N GLY A 2 6.31 -16.27 23.19
CA GLY A 2 5.57 -15.85 21.99
C GLY A 2 5.26 -17.05 21.09
N THR A 3 4.16 -16.99 20.34
CA THR A 3 3.82 -17.95 19.28
C THR A 3 4.09 -17.33 17.92
N MET A 4 4.62 -18.11 16.99
CA MET A 4 4.78 -17.72 15.59
C MET A 4 3.66 -18.32 14.77
N THR A 5 2.98 -17.50 13.98
CA THR A 5 1.93 -17.95 13.05
C THR A 5 2.28 -17.43 11.66
N ALA A 6 2.42 -18.35 10.70
CA ALA A 6 2.61 -17.97 9.31
C ALA A 6 1.30 -17.42 8.73
N LEU A 7 1.38 -16.34 7.97
CA LEU A 7 0.25 -15.81 7.21
C LEU A 7 0.10 -16.58 5.88
N PRO A 8 -1.12 -16.78 5.36
CA PRO A 8 -1.34 -17.48 4.10
C PRO A 8 -0.78 -16.71 2.90
N THR A 9 -0.40 -17.43 1.83
CA THR A 9 0.11 -16.87 0.57
C THR A 9 -0.91 -17.05 -0.58
N MET A 10 -0.82 -16.18 -1.60
CA MET A 10 -1.70 -16.23 -2.77
C MET A 10 -1.32 -17.36 -3.74
N SER A 11 -0.02 -17.65 -3.86
CA SER A 11 0.53 -18.70 -4.72
C SER A 11 1.79 -19.31 -4.12
N GLN A 12 2.15 -20.51 -4.59
CA GLN A 12 3.47 -21.10 -4.38
C GLN A 12 4.40 -20.68 -5.55
N PRO A 13 5.67 -20.33 -5.31
CA PRO A 13 6.38 -20.31 -4.02
C PRO A 13 6.20 -19.02 -3.19
N ASN A 14 6.38 -19.16 -1.86
CA ASN A 14 5.98 -18.22 -0.79
C ASN A 14 6.88 -16.98 -0.63
N HIS A 15 6.70 -15.94 -1.44
CA HIS A 15 7.44 -14.69 -1.27
C HIS A 15 6.49 -13.59 -0.78
N SER A 16 6.30 -13.46 0.54
CA SER A 16 5.52 -12.37 1.12
C SER A 16 6.13 -11.81 2.41
N ALA A 17 5.81 -10.55 2.70
CA ALA A 17 6.21 -9.86 3.91
C ALA A 17 5.06 -8.97 4.42
N ALA A 18 4.84 -8.99 5.73
CA ALA A 18 3.92 -8.09 6.42
C ALA A 18 4.67 -6.82 6.88
N PHE A 19 4.07 -5.65 6.67
CA PHE A 19 4.66 -4.35 7.02
C PHE A 19 3.92 -3.64 8.15
N LYS A 20 2.60 -3.83 8.24
CA LYS A 20 1.77 -3.13 9.23
C LYS A 20 0.60 -3.97 9.68
N ILE A 21 0.22 -3.81 10.95
CA ILE A 21 -1.04 -4.29 11.53
C ILE A 21 -1.81 -3.12 12.15
N ASN A 22 -3.15 -3.11 12.05
CA ASN A 22 -4.02 -2.15 12.74
C ASN A 22 -4.70 -2.77 13.98
N ASN A 23 -5.47 -1.98 14.75
CA ASN A 23 -6.11 -2.44 15.99
C ASN A 23 -7.27 -3.43 15.75
N ARG A 24 -7.67 -3.66 14.49
CA ARG A 24 -8.65 -4.68 14.11
C ARG A 24 -8.00 -6.00 13.72
N GLY A 25 -6.68 -6.13 13.86
CA GLY A 25 -5.94 -7.33 13.47
C GLY A 25 -5.77 -7.49 11.96
N GLN A 26 -6.06 -6.46 11.17
CA GLN A 26 -5.81 -6.48 9.74
C GLN A 26 -4.34 -6.16 9.48
N ILE A 27 -3.71 -6.95 8.62
CA ILE A 27 -2.29 -6.84 8.31
C ILE A 27 -2.15 -6.49 6.83
N VAL A 28 -1.22 -5.60 6.49
CA VAL A 28 -0.89 -5.29 5.09
C VAL A 28 0.59 -5.49 4.81
N GLY A 29 0.89 -5.68 3.53
CA GLY A 29 2.25 -5.87 3.07
C GLY A 29 2.31 -6.17 1.58
N ALA A 30 3.23 -7.03 1.17
CA ALA A 30 3.40 -7.39 -0.22
C ALA A 30 3.79 -8.85 -0.39
N GLY A 31 3.47 -9.42 -1.56
CA GLY A 31 3.96 -10.73 -1.98
C GLY A 31 3.61 -11.01 -3.43
N ASP A 32 4.46 -11.75 -4.14
CA ASP A 32 4.32 -12.02 -5.59
C ASP A 32 4.09 -10.73 -6.42
N ALA A 33 4.78 -9.66 -6.00
CA ALA A 33 4.67 -8.31 -6.52
C ALA A 33 3.27 -7.66 -6.43
N ARG A 34 2.43 -8.16 -5.53
CA ARG A 34 1.11 -7.64 -5.20
C ARG A 34 1.08 -7.02 -3.81
N ALA A 35 0.32 -5.94 -3.65
CA ALA A 35 -0.10 -5.43 -2.36
C ALA A 35 -1.11 -6.41 -1.74
N LEU A 36 -0.87 -6.83 -0.50
CA LEU A 36 -1.68 -7.85 0.18
C LEU A 36 -2.34 -7.29 1.43
N LEU A 37 -3.55 -7.78 1.71
CA LEU A 37 -4.28 -7.59 2.97
C LEU A 37 -4.59 -8.96 3.57
N TRP A 38 -4.09 -9.21 4.77
CA TRP A 38 -4.48 -10.37 5.56
C TRP A 38 -5.53 -9.97 6.59
N ARG A 39 -6.61 -10.76 6.66
CA ARG A 39 -7.70 -10.60 7.61
C ARG A 39 -8.38 -11.93 7.85
N ASP A 40 -8.69 -12.24 9.11
CA ASP A 40 -9.48 -13.41 9.50
C ASP A 40 -8.92 -14.73 8.92
N GLY A 41 -7.58 -14.88 8.91
CA GLY A 41 -6.89 -16.07 8.40
C GLY A 41 -6.85 -16.21 6.88
N THR A 42 -7.27 -15.18 6.13
CA THR A 42 -7.27 -15.15 4.66
C THR A 42 -6.35 -14.07 4.13
N VAL A 43 -5.89 -14.21 2.88
CA VAL A 43 -5.14 -13.20 2.13
C VAL A 43 -5.99 -12.68 0.98
N ARG A 44 -5.92 -11.37 0.75
CA ARG A 44 -6.54 -10.68 -0.37
C ARG A 44 -5.47 -9.93 -1.16
N ASP A 45 -5.41 -10.17 -2.46
CA ASP A 45 -4.74 -9.30 -3.41
C ASP A 45 -5.52 -7.99 -3.56
N LEU A 46 -4.85 -6.87 -3.31
CA LEU A 46 -5.42 -5.53 -3.45
C LEU A 46 -5.34 -5.00 -4.89
N GLY A 47 -4.60 -5.69 -5.76
CA GLY A 47 -4.35 -5.33 -7.14
C GLY A 47 -3.20 -4.34 -7.28
N PHE A 48 -3.16 -3.69 -8.43
CA PHE A 48 -2.29 -2.55 -8.73
C PHE A 48 -3.10 -1.48 -9.46
N LEU A 49 -2.54 -0.29 -9.61
CA LEU A 49 -3.17 0.77 -10.40
C LEU A 49 -3.27 0.35 -11.89
N PRO A 50 -4.22 0.88 -12.66
CA PRO A 50 -4.32 0.59 -14.09
C PRO A 50 -2.99 0.81 -14.83
N GLY A 51 -2.55 -0.20 -15.59
CA GLY A 51 -1.23 -0.21 -16.27
C GLY A 51 -0.04 -0.52 -15.37
N GLY A 52 -0.28 -0.76 -14.07
CA GLY A 52 0.73 -1.19 -13.11
C GLY A 52 1.15 -2.63 -13.29
N ILE A 53 2.35 -2.95 -12.82
CA ILE A 53 2.88 -4.31 -12.78
C ILE A 53 3.16 -4.78 -11.36
N TRP A 54 3.55 -3.87 -10.46
CA TRP A 54 3.83 -4.18 -9.05
C TRP A 54 3.05 -3.27 -8.11
N SER A 55 2.82 -3.73 -6.88
CA SER A 55 2.29 -2.90 -5.80
C SER A 55 2.75 -3.36 -4.42
N PHE A 56 2.81 -2.40 -3.49
CA PHE A 56 3.16 -2.61 -2.08
C PHE A 56 2.18 -1.87 -1.20
N ALA A 57 1.60 -2.53 -0.18
CA ALA A 57 0.80 -1.86 0.84
C ALA A 57 1.66 -1.54 2.08
N ARG A 58 1.87 -0.26 2.36
CA ARG A 58 2.81 0.22 3.38
C ARG A 58 2.19 0.44 4.75
N ASP A 59 0.97 0.96 4.80
CA ASP A 59 0.30 1.28 6.06
C ASP A 59 -1.22 1.08 5.94
N ILE A 60 -1.87 0.90 7.08
CA ILE A 60 -3.31 0.68 7.19
C ILE A 60 -3.84 1.35 8.46
N ASN A 61 -4.96 2.08 8.36
CA ASN A 61 -5.63 2.65 9.52
C ASN A 61 -6.78 1.77 10.03
N ASN A 62 -7.38 2.14 11.17
CA ASN A 62 -8.49 1.38 11.78
C ASN A 62 -9.81 1.45 11.00
N ALA A 63 -9.94 2.34 10.01
CA ALA A 63 -11.07 2.30 9.08
C ALA A 63 -10.89 1.20 8.02
N GLY A 64 -9.66 0.72 7.81
CA GLY A 64 -9.32 -0.28 6.79
C GLY A 64 -8.86 0.33 5.48
N ARG A 65 -8.58 1.64 5.47
CA ARG A 65 -7.90 2.30 4.36
C ARG A 65 -6.46 1.87 4.36
N VAL A 66 -6.01 1.37 3.22
CA VAL A 66 -4.63 0.94 2.99
C VAL A 66 -3.96 1.94 2.08
N VAL A 67 -2.70 2.27 2.34
CA VAL A 67 -1.90 3.13 1.47
C VAL A 67 -0.60 2.47 1.09
N GLY A 68 -0.05 2.88 -0.04
CA GLY A 68 1.23 2.38 -0.53
C GLY A 68 1.55 2.91 -1.91
N GLU A 69 2.25 2.12 -2.71
CA GLU A 69 2.66 2.51 -4.05
C GLU A 69 2.52 1.36 -5.05
N SER A 70 2.25 1.72 -6.30
CA SER A 70 2.20 0.82 -7.44
C SER A 70 3.19 1.26 -8.52
N LEU A 71 3.96 0.31 -9.06
CA LEU A 71 4.88 0.57 -10.16
C LEU A 71 4.12 0.51 -11.49
N ILE A 72 4.08 1.64 -12.19
CA ILE A 72 3.60 1.72 -13.58
C ILE A 72 4.83 1.94 -14.48
N PRO A 73 5.18 1.01 -15.39
CA PRO A 73 6.44 1.09 -16.15
C PRO A 73 6.67 2.42 -16.89
N SER A 74 5.59 3.05 -17.37
CA SER A 74 5.67 4.32 -18.10
C SER A 74 5.82 5.56 -17.23
N THR A 75 5.52 5.48 -15.91
CA THR A 75 5.51 6.65 -15.02
C THR A 75 6.23 6.45 -13.68
N GLY A 76 6.79 5.28 -13.42
CA GLY A 76 7.42 4.96 -12.14
C GLY A 76 6.41 4.65 -11.03
N TYR A 77 6.85 4.77 -9.77
CA TYR A 77 6.01 4.52 -8.61
C TYR A 77 4.91 5.57 -8.42
N ARG A 78 3.69 5.12 -8.17
CA ARG A 78 2.51 5.95 -7.96
C ARG A 78 1.83 5.58 -6.64
N ALA A 79 1.70 6.57 -5.76
CA ALA A 79 1.07 6.40 -4.47
C ALA A 79 -0.42 6.12 -4.64
N PHE A 80 -0.95 5.18 -3.87
CA PHE A 80 -2.37 4.82 -3.91
C PHE A 80 -3.00 4.86 -2.52
N VAL A 81 -4.32 4.98 -2.52
CA VAL A 81 -5.19 4.57 -1.40
C VAL A 81 -6.11 3.46 -1.88
N TRP A 82 -6.24 2.41 -1.08
CA TRP A 82 -7.21 1.35 -1.27
C TRP A 82 -8.26 1.43 -0.17
N GLU A 83 -9.52 1.48 -0.57
CA GLU A 83 -10.69 1.53 0.31
C GLU A 83 -11.82 0.75 -0.36
N ASP A 84 -12.50 -0.11 0.40
CA ASP A 84 -13.70 -0.84 -0.03
C ASP A 84 -13.57 -1.57 -1.38
N GLY A 85 -12.41 -2.20 -1.63
CA GLY A 85 -12.19 -2.97 -2.85
C GLY A 85 -11.56 -2.19 -4.00
N VAL A 86 -11.41 -0.87 -3.88
CA VAL A 86 -10.98 0.01 -4.96
C VAL A 86 -9.61 0.60 -4.67
N MET A 87 -8.63 0.36 -5.56
CA MET A 87 -7.35 1.06 -5.56
C MET A 87 -7.45 2.35 -6.38
N SER A 88 -7.26 3.49 -5.74
CA SER A 88 -7.26 4.82 -6.37
C SER A 88 -5.90 5.47 -6.25
N GLU A 89 -5.43 6.11 -7.31
CA GLU A 89 -4.21 6.90 -7.24
C GLU A 89 -4.45 8.16 -6.38
N LEU A 90 -3.46 8.51 -5.55
CA LEU A 90 -3.49 9.77 -4.80
C LEU A 90 -3.16 10.95 -5.72
N PRO A 91 -3.77 12.14 -5.51
CA PRO A 91 -3.50 13.31 -6.34
C PRO A 91 -2.01 13.66 -6.39
N MET A 92 -1.47 13.80 -7.61
CA MET A 92 -0.07 14.16 -7.81
C MET A 92 0.16 14.91 -9.14
N ARG A 93 1.34 15.49 -9.30
CA ARG A 93 1.74 16.18 -10.54
C ARG A 93 2.20 15.17 -11.59
N PRO A 94 1.86 15.34 -12.88
CA PRO A 94 2.29 14.42 -13.93
C PRO A 94 3.80 14.16 -13.93
N ARG A 95 4.20 12.90 -14.15
CA ARG A 95 5.60 12.44 -14.36
C ARG A 95 6.52 12.50 -13.13
N ALA A 96 5.97 12.68 -11.93
CA ALA A 96 6.70 12.49 -10.68
C ALA A 96 6.49 11.05 -10.16
N GLU A 97 7.46 10.51 -9.43
CA GLU A 97 7.20 9.33 -8.60
C GLU A 97 6.60 9.75 -7.25
N SER A 98 5.79 8.89 -6.65
CA SER A 98 5.24 9.13 -5.32
C SER A 98 5.09 7.86 -4.50
N TYR A 99 5.21 8.05 -3.19
CA TYR A 99 5.22 6.99 -2.19
C TYR A 99 4.33 7.39 -1.01
N ALA A 100 3.25 6.65 -0.74
CA ALA A 100 2.49 6.82 0.49
C ALA A 100 3.03 5.91 1.59
N ARG A 101 3.55 6.51 2.67
CA ARG A 101 4.30 5.80 3.71
C ARG A 101 3.52 5.61 5.01
N GLY A 102 2.52 6.44 5.24
CA GLY A 102 1.73 6.37 6.47
C GLY A 102 0.35 6.97 6.31
N ILE A 103 -0.61 6.49 7.10
CA ILE A 103 -1.98 6.97 7.17
C ILE A 103 -2.45 7.01 8.62
N ASN A 104 -3.05 8.12 9.05
CA ASN A 104 -3.61 8.23 10.40
C ASN A 104 -5.10 7.81 10.46
N GLY A 105 -5.67 7.82 11.66
CA GLY A 105 -7.08 7.45 11.89
C GLY A 105 -8.11 8.36 11.21
N ARG A 106 -7.75 9.61 10.89
CA ARG A 106 -8.62 10.54 10.13
C ARG A 106 -8.55 10.28 8.61
N GLY A 107 -7.51 9.59 8.16
CA GLY A 107 -7.23 9.37 6.74
C GLY A 107 -6.29 10.41 6.14
N ASP A 108 -5.55 11.16 6.97
CA ASP A 108 -4.44 11.98 6.48
C ASP A 108 -3.29 11.04 6.12
N ILE A 109 -2.69 11.24 4.95
CA ILE A 109 -1.66 10.36 4.39
C ILE A 109 -0.36 11.14 4.25
N VAL A 110 0.75 10.56 4.68
CA VAL A 110 2.09 11.16 4.53
C VAL A 110 2.94 10.34 3.58
N GLY A 111 3.88 11.00 2.92
CA GLY A 111 4.70 10.35 1.93
C GLY A 111 5.82 11.22 1.37
N ALA A 112 6.30 10.79 0.21
CA ALA A 112 7.30 11.52 -0.56
C ALA A 112 6.88 11.62 -2.03
N TYR A 113 7.24 12.72 -2.69
CA TYR A 113 7.29 12.79 -4.15
C TYR A 113 8.72 13.01 -4.62
N ASP A 114 9.09 12.40 -5.75
CA ASP A 114 10.31 12.70 -6.48
C ASP A 114 9.95 13.46 -7.76
N SER A 115 10.45 14.69 -7.88
CA SER A 115 10.21 15.56 -9.05
C SER A 115 11.25 15.41 -10.15
N GLY A 116 12.24 14.53 -9.99
CA GLY A 116 13.43 14.45 -10.83
C GLY A 116 14.51 15.46 -10.44
N ASN A 117 14.18 16.49 -9.67
CA ASN A 117 15.11 17.47 -9.11
C ASN A 117 15.31 17.32 -7.59
N GLY A 118 14.69 16.30 -6.98
CA GLY A 118 14.75 16.05 -5.56
C GLY A 118 13.48 15.40 -5.00
N ILE A 119 13.65 14.80 -3.82
CA ILE A 119 12.61 14.15 -3.05
C ILE A 119 12.08 15.12 -2.00
N HIS A 120 10.76 15.25 -1.91
CA HIS A 120 10.09 16.16 -0.99
C HIS A 120 9.02 15.42 -0.19
N ALA A 121 8.90 15.78 1.09
CA ALA A 121 7.83 15.27 1.94
C ALA A 121 6.47 15.86 1.52
N ILE A 122 5.42 15.04 1.58
CA ILE A 122 4.05 15.44 1.26
C ILE A 122 3.04 14.91 2.27
N LEU A 123 1.94 15.65 2.32
CA LEU A 123 0.74 15.34 3.09
C LEU A 123 -0.46 15.40 2.13
N TRP A 124 -1.24 14.33 2.06
CA TRP A 124 -2.56 14.32 1.44
C TRP A 124 -3.62 14.37 2.54
N THR A 125 -4.52 15.35 2.44
CA THR A 125 -5.69 15.48 3.32
C THR A 125 -6.95 15.48 2.46
N LYS A 126 -8.07 15.02 3.03
CA LYS A 126 -9.38 15.30 2.45
C LYS A 126 -9.65 16.80 2.63
N ARG A 127 -10.12 17.47 1.58
CA ARG A 127 -10.66 18.82 1.71
C ARG A 127 -11.97 18.79 2.48
#